data_AF-A0A3C1LH00-F1
#
_entry.id   AF-A0A3C1LH00-F1
#
_cell.length_a   1.000
_cell.length_b   1.000
_cell.length_c   1.000
_cell.angle_alpha   90.00
_cell.angle_beta   90.00
_cell.angle_gamma   90.00
#
_symmetry.space_group_name_H-M   'P 1'
#
loop_
_entity.id
_entity.type
_entity.pdbx_description
1 polymer ?
#
loop_
_entity_poly.entity_id
_entity_poly.type
_entity_poly.pdbx_seq_one_letter_code
_entity_poly.pdbx_strand_id
1 'polypeptide(L)'
;MRSILSFITCFFIYVSGYAQPSLLTENNETRLLQIEDTLKDLSREMINNPLTVLRIKNDSAFVRTLVRALRVPHSFYFPFDSVETVSKLYAPDSAFRIFTWQFERDSNYFRQRGAIQMRTKDGSLQLYPLIDISDFTTKPTDSVRSGNQWIGAIYYNITVHEYNGKKYYTLFGFDDYSNLAVRKWIDVLTFDEQGKPQFGAPIFKYKPDSSKPAQPAYRFVLEYKKDGRAKLNYDKDLKLIIFDHG
;
A
#
# COMPACT_ATOMS: atom_id res chain seq x y z
N MET A 1 26.04 -63.42 -36.64
CA MET A 1 24.78 -62.82 -37.13
C MET A 1 23.74 -62.84 -36.02
N ARG A 2 23.41 -61.68 -35.44
CA ARG A 2 22.08 -61.25 -34.96
C ARG A 2 22.24 -59.89 -34.28
N SER A 3 21.87 -58.84 -35.00
CA SER A 3 21.72 -57.47 -34.51
C SER A 3 20.44 -57.40 -33.68
N ILE A 4 20.51 -56.84 -32.46
CA ILE A 4 19.34 -56.49 -31.66
C ILE A 4 19.31 -54.96 -31.57
N LEU A 5 18.44 -54.35 -32.38
CA LEU A 5 18.13 -52.93 -32.33
C LEU A 5 17.07 -52.72 -31.23
N SER A 6 17.45 -52.09 -30.11
CA SER A 6 16.48 -51.65 -29.10
C SER A 6 15.91 -50.28 -29.49
N PHE A 7 14.63 -50.26 -29.88
CA PHE A 7 13.86 -49.03 -30.05
C PHE A 7 13.45 -48.51 -28.67
N ILE A 8 14.01 -47.38 -28.24
CA ILE A 8 13.53 -46.64 -27.07
C ILE A 8 12.46 -45.66 -27.55
N THR A 9 11.20 -45.97 -27.27
CA THR A 9 10.08 -45.07 -27.53
C THR A 9 9.93 -44.10 -26.35
N CYS A 10 10.40 -42.86 -26.49
CA CYS A 10 10.15 -41.81 -25.51
C CYS A 10 8.68 -41.37 -25.58
N PHE A 11 7.91 -41.69 -24.54
CA PHE A 11 6.55 -41.23 -24.35
C PHE A 11 6.59 -39.79 -23.81
N PHE A 12 6.38 -38.80 -24.68
CA PHE A 12 6.18 -37.41 -24.26
C PHE A 12 4.79 -37.27 -23.63
N ILE A 13 4.75 -37.18 -22.30
CA ILE A 13 3.53 -36.82 -21.57
C ILE A 13 3.31 -35.32 -21.76
N TYR A 14 2.35 -34.96 -22.61
CA TYR A 14 1.83 -33.61 -22.70
C TYR A 14 1.02 -33.30 -21.43
N VAL A 15 1.63 -32.60 -20.49
CA VAL A 15 0.91 -32.01 -19.36
C VAL A 15 0.19 -30.77 -19.89
N SER A 16 -1.08 -30.92 -20.24
CA SER A 16 -1.99 -29.81 -20.49
C SER A 16 -2.14 -29.01 -19.20
N GLY A 17 -1.40 -27.90 -19.07
CA GLY A 17 -1.62 -26.95 -18.00
C GLY A 17 -2.99 -26.30 -18.17
N TYR A 18 -3.97 -26.73 -17.38
CA TYR A 18 -5.23 -26.01 -17.26
C TYR A 18 -4.93 -24.65 -16.61
N ALA A 19 -4.88 -23.59 -17.40
CA ALA A 19 -4.93 -22.23 -16.90
C ALA A 19 -6.22 -22.09 -16.07
N GLN A 20 -6.09 -21.75 -14.79
CA GLN A 20 -7.26 -21.47 -13.97
C GLN A 20 -8.04 -20.29 -14.58
N PRO A 21 -9.38 -20.32 -14.58
CA PRO A 21 -10.16 -19.19 -15.06
C PRO A 21 -9.76 -17.92 -14.30
N SER A 22 -9.41 -16.86 -15.03
CA SER A 22 -9.27 -15.53 -14.42
C SER A 22 -10.59 -15.18 -13.75
N LEU A 23 -10.55 -14.84 -12.46
CA LEU A 23 -11.72 -14.34 -11.73
C LEU A 23 -12.21 -13.01 -12.31
N LEU A 24 -11.33 -12.25 -12.95
CA LEU A 24 -11.67 -11.05 -13.69
C LEU A 24 -12.07 -11.42 -15.12
N THR A 25 -13.33 -11.17 -15.47
CA THR A 25 -13.86 -11.41 -16.82
C THR A 25 -13.35 -10.35 -17.81
N GLU A 26 -13.24 -10.71 -19.09
CA GLU A 26 -12.81 -9.81 -20.16
C GLU A 26 -13.64 -8.51 -20.23
N ASN A 27 -14.96 -8.61 -20.04
CA ASN A 27 -15.83 -7.44 -19.99
C ASN A 27 -15.52 -6.52 -18.78
N ASN A 28 -15.25 -7.10 -17.61
CA ASN A 28 -14.87 -6.32 -16.42
C ASN A 28 -13.48 -5.71 -16.58
N GLU A 29 -12.53 -6.44 -17.17
CA GLU A 29 -11.19 -5.95 -17.49
C GLU A 29 -11.24 -4.78 -18.47
N THR A 30 -11.99 -4.91 -19.58
CA THR A 30 -12.21 -3.84 -20.56
C THR A 30 -12.81 -2.60 -19.90
N ARG A 31 -13.80 -2.78 -19.04
CA ARG A 31 -14.40 -1.68 -18.27
C ARG A 31 -13.39 -1.03 -17.32
N LEU A 32 -12.54 -1.81 -16.68
CA LEU A 32 -11.52 -1.29 -15.77
C LEU A 32 -10.45 -0.50 -16.52
N LEU A 33 -10.00 -0.97 -17.69
CA LEU A 33 -9.08 -0.24 -18.57
C LEU A 33 -9.63 1.14 -18.98
N GLN A 34 -10.92 1.21 -19.34
CA GLN A 34 -11.58 2.48 -19.66
C GLN A 34 -11.63 3.44 -18.46
N ILE A 35 -11.92 2.92 -17.26
CA ILE A 35 -11.95 3.74 -16.04
C ILE A 35 -10.52 4.16 -15.65
N GLU A 36 -9.54 3.28 -15.84
CA GLU A 36 -8.14 3.53 -15.55
C GLU A 36 -7.57 4.69 -16.38
N ASP A 37 -7.93 4.80 -17.65
CA ASP A 37 -7.54 5.93 -18.50
C ASP A 37 -7.96 7.27 -17.88
N THR A 38 -9.19 7.35 -17.38
CA THR A 38 -9.67 8.52 -16.63
C THR A 38 -8.93 8.71 -15.30
N LEU A 39 -8.64 7.62 -14.58
CA LEU A 39 -7.90 7.69 -13.31
C LEU A 39 -6.48 8.24 -13.51
N LYS A 40 -5.80 7.82 -14.57
CA LYS A 40 -4.45 8.28 -14.93
C LYS A 40 -4.42 9.79 -15.14
N ASP A 41 -5.35 10.33 -15.92
CA ASP A 41 -5.39 11.78 -16.16
C ASP A 41 -5.71 12.55 -14.89
N LEU A 42 -6.72 12.11 -14.13
CA LEU A 42 -7.06 12.72 -12.85
C LEU A 42 -5.90 12.64 -11.85
N SER A 43 -5.14 11.55 -11.85
CA SER A 43 -4.02 11.35 -10.93
C SER A 43 -2.78 12.17 -11.28
N ARG A 44 -2.59 12.49 -12.56
CA ARG A 44 -1.57 13.45 -13.01
C ARG A 44 -1.98 14.87 -12.65
N GLU A 45 -3.23 15.24 -12.96
CA GLU A 45 -3.74 16.58 -12.72
C GLU A 45 -3.91 16.90 -11.22
N MET A 46 -4.13 15.91 -10.35
CA MET A 46 -4.19 16.18 -8.91
C MET A 46 -2.83 16.57 -8.31
N ILE A 47 -1.71 16.23 -8.98
CA ILE A 47 -0.35 16.54 -8.52
C ILE A 47 0.21 17.76 -9.26
N ASN A 48 0.12 17.75 -10.59
CA ASN A 48 0.87 18.68 -11.44
C ASN A 48 0.13 19.98 -11.76
N ASN A 49 -1.18 20.05 -11.47
CA ASN A 49 -1.95 21.23 -11.84
C ASN A 49 -1.46 22.46 -11.06
N PRO A 50 -1.17 23.59 -11.73
CA PRO A 50 -0.62 24.79 -11.08
C PRO A 50 -1.60 25.43 -10.09
N LEU A 51 -2.91 25.19 -10.26
CA LEU A 51 -3.94 25.74 -9.38
C LEU A 51 -4.33 24.73 -8.31
N THR A 52 -4.08 25.06 -7.05
CA THR A 52 -4.50 24.28 -5.87
C THR A 52 -5.96 23.85 -5.90
N VAL A 53 -6.86 24.76 -6.30
CA VAL A 53 -8.30 24.46 -6.38
C VAL A 53 -8.59 23.35 -7.40
N LEU A 54 -7.85 23.32 -8.51
CA LEU A 54 -7.98 22.26 -9.50
C LEU A 54 -7.36 20.95 -9.00
N ARG A 55 -6.23 20.97 -8.28
CA ARG A 55 -5.70 19.78 -7.61
C ARG A 55 -6.72 19.12 -6.68
N ILE A 56 -7.37 19.92 -5.82
CA ILE A 56 -8.43 19.45 -4.90
C ILE A 56 -9.65 18.91 -5.68
N LYS A 57 -10.05 19.58 -6.76
CA LYS A 57 -11.15 19.13 -7.62
C LYS A 57 -10.82 17.78 -8.28
N ASN A 58 -9.60 17.63 -8.79
CA ASN A 58 -9.11 16.43 -9.45
C ASN A 58 -8.95 15.27 -8.47
N ASP A 59 -8.43 15.51 -7.26
CA ASP A 59 -8.40 14.53 -6.18
C ASP A 59 -9.81 14.05 -5.81
N SER A 60 -10.77 14.98 -5.66
CA SER A 60 -12.16 14.64 -5.38
C SER A 60 -12.81 13.81 -6.50
N ALA A 61 -12.49 14.13 -7.76
CA ALA A 61 -12.94 13.36 -8.92
C ALA A 61 -12.27 11.99 -8.98
N PHE A 62 -10.96 11.93 -8.72
CA PHE A 62 -10.16 10.72 -8.67
C PHE A 62 -10.75 9.74 -7.65
N VAL A 63 -11.03 10.17 -6.42
CA VAL A 63 -11.64 9.34 -5.38
C VAL A 63 -12.95 8.71 -5.85
N ARG A 64 -13.85 9.51 -6.46
CA ARG A 64 -15.13 9.00 -6.96
C ARG A 64 -14.94 8.00 -8.09
N THR A 65 -14.03 8.27 -9.03
CA THR A 65 -13.70 7.39 -10.14
C THR A 65 -13.05 6.09 -9.65
N LEU A 66 -12.16 6.17 -8.66
CA LEU A 66 -11.50 5.02 -8.07
C LEU A 66 -12.53 4.11 -7.41
N VAL A 67 -13.42 4.66 -6.58
CA VAL A 67 -14.51 3.88 -5.96
C VAL A 67 -15.40 3.21 -7.02
N ARG A 68 -15.68 3.89 -8.15
CA ARG A 68 -16.42 3.28 -9.27
C ARG A 68 -15.65 2.11 -9.89
N ALA A 69 -14.34 2.25 -10.10
CA ALA A 69 -13.49 1.17 -10.58
C ALA A 69 -13.47 -0.02 -9.60
N LEU A 70 -13.28 0.25 -8.31
CA LEU A 70 -13.21 -0.77 -7.27
C LEU A 70 -14.53 -1.54 -7.08
N ARG A 71 -15.67 -0.96 -7.48
CA ARG A 71 -16.99 -1.63 -7.50
C ARG A 71 -17.16 -2.62 -8.66
N VAL A 72 -16.30 -2.58 -9.68
CA VAL A 72 -16.33 -3.61 -10.73
C VAL A 72 -15.99 -4.96 -10.09
N PRO A 73 -16.80 -6.03 -10.32
CA PRO A 73 -16.55 -7.31 -9.70
C PRO A 73 -15.14 -7.83 -9.99
N HIS A 74 -14.48 -8.34 -8.96
CA HIS A 74 -13.10 -8.85 -9.03
C HIS A 74 -12.03 -7.80 -9.38
N SER A 75 -12.33 -6.49 -9.23
CA SER A 75 -11.36 -5.40 -9.42
C SER A 75 -10.10 -5.52 -8.57
N PHE A 76 -10.13 -6.29 -7.48
CA PHE A 76 -8.97 -6.59 -6.64
C PHE A 76 -7.78 -7.12 -7.45
N TYR A 77 -8.03 -7.86 -8.53
CA TYR A 77 -6.99 -8.46 -9.36
C TYR A 77 -6.49 -7.56 -10.49
N PHE A 78 -7.09 -6.38 -10.69
CA PHE A 78 -6.69 -5.44 -11.72
C PHE A 78 -5.66 -4.44 -11.17
N PRO A 79 -4.46 -4.31 -11.76
CA PRO A 79 -3.32 -3.65 -11.11
C PRO A 79 -3.36 -2.11 -11.14
N PHE A 80 -4.06 -1.50 -12.12
CA PHE A 80 -4.05 -0.05 -12.38
C PHE A 80 -2.64 0.52 -12.66
N ASP A 81 -1.87 -0.16 -13.51
CA ASP A 81 -0.45 0.13 -13.76
C ASP A 81 -0.19 1.55 -14.30
N SER A 82 -1.11 2.12 -15.07
CA SER A 82 -0.96 3.44 -15.67
C SER A 82 -1.19 4.61 -14.69
N VAL A 83 -1.75 4.33 -13.51
CA VAL A 83 -2.00 5.33 -12.45
C VAL A 83 -0.75 5.48 -11.57
N GLU A 84 0.37 5.90 -12.14
CA GLU A 84 1.70 5.87 -11.51
C GLU A 84 1.83 6.73 -10.24
N THR A 85 1.06 7.81 -10.12
CA THR A 85 1.14 8.78 -9.03
C THR A 85 0.51 8.32 -7.71
N VAL A 86 -0.06 7.12 -7.69
CA VAL A 86 -0.72 6.52 -6.53
C VAL A 86 0.00 5.24 -6.17
N SER A 87 0.42 5.09 -4.91
CA SER A 87 0.95 3.83 -4.44
C SER A 87 -0.17 2.80 -4.29
N LYS A 88 0.10 1.57 -4.71
CA LYS A 88 -0.85 0.45 -4.81
C LYS A 88 -0.13 -0.82 -4.38
N LEU A 89 -0.20 -1.17 -3.10
CA LEU A 89 0.55 -2.31 -2.57
C LEU A 89 -0.38 -3.44 -2.17
N TYR A 90 -0.11 -4.64 -2.69
CA TYR A 90 -0.72 -5.86 -2.17
C TYR A 90 -0.02 -6.31 -0.90
N ALA A 91 -0.78 -6.77 0.07
CA ALA A 91 -0.22 -7.52 1.19
C ALA A 91 0.51 -8.77 0.64
N PRO A 92 1.60 -9.25 1.28
CA PRO A 92 2.35 -10.41 0.80
C PRO A 92 1.54 -11.71 0.65
N ASP A 93 0.41 -11.82 1.35
CA ASP A 93 -0.53 -12.95 1.27
C ASP A 93 -1.78 -12.65 0.41
N SER A 94 -1.76 -11.50 -0.28
CA SER A 94 -2.83 -10.97 -1.11
C SER A 94 -4.18 -10.85 -0.38
N ALA A 95 -4.20 -10.73 0.95
CA ALA A 95 -5.44 -10.61 1.72
C ALA A 95 -6.15 -9.26 1.50
N PHE A 96 -5.36 -8.22 1.22
CA PHE A 96 -5.84 -6.89 0.88
C PHE A 96 -4.82 -6.19 -0.03
N ARG A 97 -5.21 -5.03 -0.54
CA ARG A 97 -4.28 -4.04 -1.09
C ARG A 97 -4.58 -2.68 -0.51
N ILE A 98 -3.55 -1.86 -0.39
CA ILE A 98 -3.62 -0.50 0.13
C ILE A 98 -3.25 0.49 -0.96
N PHE A 99 -4.10 1.49 -1.12
CA PHE A 99 -3.88 2.65 -1.96
C PHE A 99 -3.44 3.81 -1.06
N THR A 100 -2.35 4.49 -1.41
CA THR A 100 -1.96 5.74 -0.74
C THR A 100 -1.43 6.75 -1.75
N TRP A 101 -1.87 8.00 -1.63
CA TRP A 101 -1.42 9.11 -2.46
C TRP A 101 -1.46 10.41 -1.67
N GLN A 102 -0.84 11.44 -2.23
CA GLN A 102 -0.84 12.78 -1.66
C GLN A 102 -1.07 13.82 -2.74
N PHE A 103 -1.56 14.98 -2.32
CA PHE A 103 -1.61 16.18 -3.13
C PHE A 103 -1.19 17.39 -2.29
N GLU A 104 -0.59 18.38 -2.94
CA GLU A 104 -0.25 19.65 -2.29
C GLU A 104 -1.53 20.49 -2.10
N ARG A 105 -1.93 20.71 -0.85
CA ARG A 105 -3.14 21.45 -0.48
C ARG A 105 -2.90 22.95 -0.38
N ASP A 106 -1.72 23.38 0.06
CA ASP A 106 -1.30 24.79 0.16
C ASP A 106 0.21 24.84 -0.09
N SER A 107 0.77 26.00 -0.43
CA SER A 107 2.20 26.17 -0.73
C SER A 107 3.02 25.59 0.43
N ASN A 108 3.52 24.36 0.30
CA ASN A 108 4.30 23.60 1.30
C ASN A 108 3.55 22.68 2.28
N TYR A 109 2.25 22.39 2.06
CA TYR A 109 1.52 21.41 2.86
C TYR A 109 0.91 20.31 1.99
N PHE A 110 1.26 19.06 2.30
CA PHE A 110 0.73 17.88 1.62
C PHE A 110 -0.37 17.25 2.45
N ARG A 111 -1.42 16.79 1.78
CA ARG A 111 -2.46 15.96 2.39
C ARG A 111 -2.39 14.56 1.84
N GLN A 112 -2.31 13.58 2.72
CA GLN A 112 -2.34 12.18 2.37
C GLN A 112 -3.79 11.66 2.35
N ARG A 113 -4.00 10.66 1.51
CA ARG A 113 -5.22 9.86 1.47
C ARG A 113 -4.84 8.41 1.33
N GLY A 114 -5.75 7.55 1.77
CA GLY A 114 -5.63 6.15 1.47
C GLY A 114 -6.94 5.39 1.56
N ALA A 115 -6.89 4.16 1.07
CA ALA A 115 -7.97 3.21 1.21
C ALA A 115 -7.41 1.79 1.20
N ILE A 116 -8.02 0.89 1.96
CA ILE A 116 -7.73 -0.54 1.94
C ILE A 116 -8.88 -1.25 1.26
N GLN A 117 -8.58 -1.97 0.18
CA GLN A 117 -9.53 -2.90 -0.44
C GLN A 117 -9.21 -4.32 -0.01
N MET A 118 -10.19 -5.01 0.57
CA MET A 118 -10.06 -6.42 0.96
C MET A 118 -10.29 -7.34 -0.25
N ARG A 119 -9.62 -8.50 -0.25
CA ARG A 119 -9.92 -9.56 -1.21
C ARG A 119 -11.19 -10.30 -0.77
N THR A 120 -12.24 -10.20 -1.56
CA THR A 120 -13.50 -10.92 -1.36
C THR A 120 -13.60 -12.12 -2.30
N LYS A 121 -14.28 -13.19 -1.87
CA LYS A 121 -14.42 -14.41 -2.67
C LYS A 121 -15.37 -14.21 -3.86
N ASP A 122 -16.42 -13.44 -3.66
CA ASP A 122 -17.46 -13.13 -4.64
C ASP A 122 -17.10 -11.93 -5.54
N GLY A 123 -15.93 -11.32 -5.33
CA GLY A 123 -15.47 -10.16 -6.09
C GLY A 123 -16.17 -8.85 -5.72
N SER A 124 -17.02 -8.83 -4.70
CA SER A 124 -17.68 -7.63 -4.20
C SER A 124 -16.70 -6.64 -3.57
N LEU A 125 -17.06 -5.35 -3.56
CA LEU A 125 -16.21 -4.32 -2.95
C LEU A 125 -16.36 -4.32 -1.43
N GLN A 126 -15.28 -4.67 -0.72
CA GLN A 126 -15.08 -4.34 0.70
C GLN A 126 -13.94 -3.31 0.81
N LEU A 127 -14.28 -2.09 1.23
CA LEU A 127 -13.37 -0.93 1.22
C LEU A 127 -13.37 -0.23 2.58
N TYR A 128 -12.19 0.04 3.11
CA TYR A 128 -11.99 0.87 4.29
C TYR A 128 -11.26 2.16 3.90
N PRO A 129 -11.92 3.34 3.96
CA PRO A 129 -11.25 4.61 3.74
C PRO A 129 -10.28 4.90 4.89
N LEU A 130 -9.17 5.57 4.58
CA LEU A 130 -8.22 6.07 5.56
C LEU A 130 -8.32 7.59 5.62
N ILE A 131 -8.65 8.10 6.80
CA ILE A 131 -8.80 9.52 7.09
C ILE A 131 -7.55 9.98 7.83
N ASP A 132 -6.74 10.76 7.14
CA ASP A 132 -5.54 11.37 7.71
C ASP A 132 -5.92 12.47 8.71
N ILE A 133 -5.48 12.29 9.96
CA ILE A 133 -5.68 13.24 11.06
C ILE A 133 -4.36 13.79 11.61
N SER A 134 -3.26 13.66 10.86
CA SER A 134 -1.92 14.06 11.30
C SER A 134 -1.88 15.53 11.76
N ASP A 135 -2.59 16.41 11.04
CA ASP A 135 -2.80 17.83 11.38
C ASP A 135 -3.34 18.07 12.80
N PHE A 136 -4.12 17.13 13.33
CA PHE A 136 -4.83 17.25 14.60
C PHE A 136 -4.22 16.36 15.68
N THR A 137 -3.05 15.78 15.44
CA THR A 137 -2.42 14.78 16.32
C THR A 137 -1.09 15.29 16.85
N THR A 138 -1.03 15.56 18.15
CA THR A 138 0.21 16.00 18.81
C THR A 138 1.23 14.88 19.02
N LYS A 139 0.77 13.64 19.23
CA LYS A 139 1.63 12.47 19.49
C LYS A 139 1.28 11.30 18.56
N PRO A 140 1.74 11.28 17.30
CA PRO A 140 1.35 10.28 16.31
C PRO A 140 1.86 8.85 16.58
N THR A 141 2.68 8.64 17.61
CA THR A 141 3.32 7.34 17.92
C THR A 141 2.81 6.69 19.21
N ASP A 142 1.82 7.25 19.89
CA ASP A 142 1.45 6.89 21.27
C ASP A 142 0.36 5.81 21.42
N SER A 143 -0.34 5.48 20.33
CA SER A 143 -1.59 4.72 20.40
C SER A 143 -1.87 3.90 19.14
N VAL A 144 -2.72 2.88 19.32
CA VAL A 144 -3.42 2.21 18.22
C VAL A 144 -4.49 3.15 17.68
N ARG A 145 -4.60 3.27 16.35
CA ARG A 145 -5.60 4.11 15.69
C ARG A 145 -6.37 3.35 14.64
N SER A 146 -7.65 3.67 14.51
CA SER A 146 -8.48 3.13 13.42
C SER A 146 -8.16 3.82 12.08
N GLY A 147 -8.69 3.28 10.98
CA GLY A 147 -8.64 3.96 9.67
C GLY A 147 -9.22 5.39 9.66
N ASN A 148 -10.14 5.73 10.57
CA ASN A 148 -10.70 7.09 10.67
C ASN A 148 -9.80 8.08 11.44
N GLN A 149 -8.71 7.57 12.02
CA GLN A 149 -7.72 8.33 12.78
C GLN A 149 -6.32 7.97 12.26
N TRP A 150 -6.20 7.72 10.96
CA TRP A 150 -4.96 7.27 10.36
C TRP A 150 -3.92 8.40 10.38
N ILE A 151 -2.65 8.02 10.59
CA ILE A 151 -1.52 8.94 10.43
C ILE A 151 -1.01 8.77 8.99
N GLY A 152 -1.20 9.82 8.19
CA GLY A 152 -0.95 9.82 6.75
C GLY A 152 0.48 9.44 6.38
N ALA A 153 0.61 8.48 5.46
CA ALA A 153 1.88 8.12 4.83
C ALA A 153 1.63 7.51 3.44
N ILE A 154 2.58 7.68 2.53
CA ILE A 154 2.60 6.96 1.26
C ILE A 154 3.40 5.69 1.44
N TYR A 155 2.73 4.54 1.44
CA TYR A 155 3.38 3.26 1.68
C TYR A 155 4.11 2.78 0.44
N TYR A 156 5.34 2.28 0.60
CA TYR A 156 6.16 1.72 -0.48
C TYR A 156 6.58 0.27 -0.25
N ASN A 157 6.36 -0.28 0.95
CA ASN A 157 6.61 -1.68 1.23
C ASN A 157 5.67 -2.22 2.32
N ILE A 158 5.36 -3.52 2.24
CA ILE A 158 4.60 -4.28 3.24
C ILE A 158 5.32 -5.59 3.51
N THR A 159 5.51 -5.91 4.79
CA THR A 159 5.90 -7.25 5.22
C THR A 159 4.82 -7.82 6.13
N VAL A 160 4.70 -9.14 6.20
CA VAL A 160 3.72 -9.81 7.07
C VAL A 160 4.45 -10.74 8.03
N HIS A 161 4.03 -10.71 9.29
CA HIS A 161 4.45 -11.66 10.31
C HIS A 161 3.21 -12.20 11.01
N GLU A 162 3.18 -13.50 11.29
CA GLU A 162 2.09 -14.13 12.03
C GLU A 162 2.57 -14.53 13.43
N TYR A 163 1.80 -14.17 14.45
CA TYR A 163 2.09 -14.52 15.83
C TYR A 163 0.79 -14.87 16.55
N ASN A 164 0.76 -16.04 17.19
CA ASN A 164 -0.44 -16.59 17.85
C ASN A 164 -1.71 -16.55 16.98
N GLY A 165 -1.57 -16.91 15.70
CA GLY A 165 -2.68 -16.92 14.73
C GLY A 165 -3.16 -15.53 14.28
N LYS A 166 -2.53 -14.44 14.75
CA LYS A 166 -2.81 -13.07 14.32
C LYS A 166 -1.73 -12.58 13.36
N LYS A 167 -2.15 -12.05 12.22
CA LYS A 167 -1.27 -11.42 11.22
C LYS A 167 -1.02 -9.95 11.55
N TYR A 168 0.24 -9.56 11.44
CA TYR A 168 0.76 -8.21 11.63
C TYR A 168 1.44 -7.78 10.34
N TYR A 169 0.89 -6.75 9.69
CA TYR A 169 1.43 -6.21 8.46
C TYR A 169 2.27 -4.98 8.79
N THR A 170 3.59 -5.09 8.68
CA THR A 170 4.48 -3.95 8.88
C THR A 170 4.54 -3.14 7.59
N LEU A 171 4.06 -1.91 7.65
CA LEU A 171 3.98 -0.97 6.54
C LEU A 171 5.13 0.02 6.63
N PHE A 172 5.83 0.23 5.51
CA PHE A 172 6.88 1.25 5.38
C PHE A 172 6.37 2.36 4.51
N GLY A 173 6.35 3.58 5.05
CA GLY A 173 5.81 4.74 4.37
C GLY A 173 6.72 5.95 4.40
N PHE A 174 6.50 6.87 3.48
CA PHE A 174 7.13 8.19 3.49
C PHE A 174 6.07 9.28 3.61
N ASP A 175 6.47 10.41 4.18
CA ASP A 175 5.68 11.62 4.33
C ASP A 175 6.61 12.80 4.02
N ASP A 176 6.27 13.62 3.02
CA ASP A 176 7.09 14.77 2.60
C ASP A 176 7.04 15.94 3.61
N TYR A 177 6.34 15.75 4.73
CA TYR A 177 6.22 16.54 5.97
C TYR A 177 6.29 18.07 5.83
N SER A 178 7.45 18.63 5.52
CA SER A 178 7.63 20.07 5.32
C SER A 178 8.67 20.38 4.24
N ASN A 179 8.89 21.67 3.98
CA ASN A 179 9.96 22.11 3.09
C ASN A 179 11.37 21.74 3.54
N LEU A 180 11.56 21.49 4.84
CA LEU A 180 12.88 21.29 5.43
C LEU A 180 13.13 19.85 5.83
N ALA A 181 12.09 19.03 5.97
CA ALA A 181 12.20 17.70 6.53
C ALA A 181 11.24 16.71 5.85
N VAL A 182 11.69 15.47 5.78
CA VAL A 182 10.95 14.30 5.30
C VAL A 182 10.86 13.30 6.45
N ARG A 183 9.76 12.55 6.49
CA ARG A 183 9.54 11.48 7.45
C ARG A 183 9.47 10.13 6.78
N LYS A 184 10.08 9.13 7.41
CA LYS A 184 9.83 7.71 7.12
C LYS A 184 9.15 7.06 8.30
N TRP A 185 8.06 6.37 8.00
CA TRP A 185 7.18 5.74 8.96
C TRP A 185 7.32 4.22 8.89
N ILE A 186 7.30 3.57 10.06
CA ILE A 186 7.00 2.15 10.19
C ILE A 186 5.75 2.02 11.03
N ASP A 187 4.73 1.46 10.42
CA ASP A 187 3.44 1.23 11.02
C ASP A 187 3.11 -0.26 11.04
N VAL A 188 2.22 -0.66 11.94
CA VAL A 188 1.76 -2.04 12.06
C VAL A 188 0.26 -2.05 11.83
N LEU A 189 -0.16 -2.53 10.66
CA LEU A 189 -1.56 -2.77 10.35
C LEU A 189 -1.97 -4.15 10.86
N THR A 190 -3.08 -4.19 11.58
CA THR A 190 -3.81 -5.41 11.93
C THR A 190 -5.29 -5.18 11.62
N PHE A 191 -6.09 -6.25 11.67
CA PHE A 191 -7.54 -6.14 11.59
C PHE A 191 -8.15 -6.60 12.91
N ASP A 192 -9.18 -5.90 13.39
CA ASP A 192 -9.95 -6.33 14.55
C ASP A 192 -10.88 -7.50 14.20
N GLU A 193 -11.62 -7.98 15.20
CA GLU A 193 -12.54 -9.12 15.04
C GLU A 193 -13.65 -8.85 14.03
N GLN A 194 -13.98 -7.58 13.78
CA GLN A 194 -14.96 -7.14 12.78
C GLN A 194 -14.30 -6.88 11.41
N GLY A 195 -13.01 -7.18 11.28
CA GLY A 195 -12.25 -7.00 10.04
C GLY A 195 -11.88 -5.55 9.73
N LYS A 196 -12.02 -4.61 10.67
CA LYS A 196 -11.67 -3.20 10.44
C LYS A 196 -10.18 -2.96 10.68
N PRO A 197 -9.53 -2.08 9.90
CA PRO A 197 -8.10 -1.82 10.03
C PRO A 197 -7.77 -1.05 11.31
N GLN A 198 -6.74 -1.53 12.00
CA GLN A 198 -6.14 -0.96 13.20
C GLN A 198 -4.64 -0.75 12.96
N PHE A 199 -4.15 0.46 13.21
CA PHE A 199 -2.79 0.87 12.93
C PHE A 199 -2.03 1.19 14.21
N GLY A 200 -0.89 0.54 14.39
CA GLY A 200 0.04 0.69 15.48
C GLY A 200 0.06 -0.53 16.40
N ALA A 201 1.24 -0.84 16.94
CA ALA A 201 1.44 -1.91 17.92
C ALA A 201 2.65 -1.60 18.80
N PRO A 202 2.60 -1.87 20.12
CA PRO A 202 3.68 -1.55 21.07
C PRO A 202 4.81 -2.60 21.01
N ILE A 203 5.27 -2.92 19.80
CA ILE A 203 6.25 -3.98 19.53
C ILE A 203 7.65 -3.42 19.23
N PHE A 204 7.76 -2.11 19.05
CA PHE A 204 9.03 -1.47 18.73
C PHE A 204 9.93 -1.39 19.97
N LYS A 205 11.13 -1.95 19.87
CA LYS A 205 12.18 -1.89 20.90
C LYS A 205 13.46 -1.35 20.29
N TYR A 206 14.00 -0.30 20.89
CA TYR A 206 15.27 0.31 20.47
C TYR A 206 15.93 1.01 21.67
N LYS A 207 17.20 1.38 21.53
CA LYS A 207 17.85 2.22 22.55
C LYS A 207 17.22 3.62 22.55
N PRO A 208 16.89 4.20 23.72
CA PRO A 208 16.42 5.58 23.81
C PRO A 208 17.39 6.54 23.11
N ASP A 209 16.82 7.45 22.34
CA ASP A 209 17.54 8.38 21.46
C ASP A 209 16.60 9.54 21.17
N SER A 210 17.08 10.79 21.21
CA SER A 210 16.25 11.96 20.94
C SER A 210 15.75 12.04 19.51
N SER A 211 16.37 11.33 18.57
CA SER A 211 15.94 11.23 17.17
C SER A 211 14.85 10.18 16.93
N LYS A 212 14.48 9.41 17.98
CA LYS A 212 13.50 8.32 17.89
C LYS A 212 12.30 8.63 18.79
N PRO A 213 11.12 8.03 18.51
CA PRO A 213 9.97 8.22 19.36
C PRO A 213 10.23 7.74 20.80
N ALA A 214 9.58 8.37 21.78
CA ALA A 214 9.61 7.87 23.14
C ALA A 214 8.92 6.49 23.21
N GLN A 215 9.48 5.58 24.01
CA GLN A 215 8.87 4.28 24.26
C GLN A 215 7.87 4.32 25.43
N PRO A 216 6.78 3.54 25.39
CA PRO A 216 6.41 2.61 24.32
C PRO A 216 5.93 3.35 23.06
N ALA A 217 6.46 2.96 21.91
CA ALA A 217 6.06 3.50 20.62
C ALA A 217 5.17 2.48 19.91
N TYR A 218 4.02 2.94 19.41
CA TYR A 218 3.07 2.17 18.61
C TYR A 218 3.35 2.28 17.12
N ARG A 219 4.14 3.29 16.73
CA ARG A 219 4.61 3.55 15.37
C ARG A 219 6.00 4.14 15.46
N PHE A 220 6.87 3.80 14.52
CA PHE A 220 8.19 4.40 14.42
C PHE A 220 8.16 5.51 13.38
N VAL A 221 8.76 6.65 13.71
CA VAL A 221 9.04 7.72 12.75
C VAL A 221 10.50 8.07 12.82
N LEU A 222 11.07 8.26 11.64
CA LEU A 222 12.36 8.91 11.46
C LEU A 222 12.13 10.18 10.68
N GLU A 223 12.53 11.31 11.24
CA GLU A 223 12.57 12.60 10.56
C GLU A 223 14.02 12.92 10.17
N TYR A 224 14.23 13.40 8.95
CA TYR A 224 15.54 13.81 8.44
C TYR A 224 15.39 15.00 7.49
N LYS A 225 16.48 15.73 7.26
CA LYS A 225 16.45 16.91 6.38
C LYS A 225 16.11 16.52 4.94
N LYS A 226 15.41 17.40 4.22
CA LYS A 226 14.91 17.14 2.85
C LYS A 226 16.02 16.92 1.82
N ASP A 227 17.18 17.55 2.02
CA ASP A 227 18.41 17.35 1.24
C ASP A 227 19.23 16.11 1.66
N GLY A 228 18.90 15.53 2.82
CA GLY A 228 19.51 14.31 3.33
C GLY A 228 18.97 13.05 2.66
N ARG A 229 19.66 11.93 2.90
CA ARG A 229 19.23 10.60 2.46
C ARG A 229 19.06 9.70 3.66
N ALA A 230 17.86 9.14 3.80
CA ALA A 230 17.62 8.07 4.77
C ALA A 230 17.11 6.81 4.06
N LYS A 231 17.60 5.64 4.45
CA LYS A 231 17.03 4.34 4.07
C LYS A 231 16.31 3.77 5.28
N LEU A 232 15.05 3.36 5.10
CA LEU A 232 14.28 2.64 6.11
C LEU A 232 13.58 1.49 5.39
N ASN A 233 14.02 0.26 5.59
CA ASN A 233 13.39 -0.88 4.94
C ASN A 233 13.62 -2.17 5.72
N TYR A 234 12.82 -3.19 5.43
CA TYR A 234 13.05 -4.53 5.94
C TYR A 234 14.08 -5.26 5.09
N ASP A 235 15.09 -5.80 5.74
CA ASP A 235 16.03 -6.73 5.15
C ASP A 235 15.58 -8.16 5.46
N LYS A 236 15.29 -8.93 4.41
CA LYS A 236 14.75 -10.28 4.54
C LYS A 236 15.80 -11.28 5.03
N ASP A 237 17.06 -11.06 4.71
CA ASP A 237 18.15 -11.99 5.03
C ASP A 237 18.56 -11.85 6.50
N LEU A 238 18.69 -10.59 6.96
CA LEU A 238 18.98 -10.27 8.35
C LEU A 238 17.75 -10.36 9.26
N LYS A 239 16.54 -10.36 8.67
CA LYS A 239 15.26 -10.26 9.37
C LYS A 239 15.14 -9.02 10.26
N LEU A 240 15.79 -7.92 9.86
CA LEU A 240 15.89 -6.67 10.60
C LEU A 240 15.35 -5.50 9.79
N ILE A 241 14.84 -4.50 10.50
CA ILE A 241 14.64 -3.18 9.91
C ILE A 241 16.01 -2.52 9.83
N ILE A 242 16.48 -2.27 8.61
CA ILE A 242 17.69 -1.49 8.37
C ILE A 242 17.30 -0.03 8.30
N PHE A 243 18.05 0.76 9.06
CA PHE A 243 18.00 2.19 9.05
C PHE A 243 19.40 2.77 8.85
N ASP A 244 19.54 3.67 7.88
CA ASP A 244 20.74 4.47 7.63
C ASP A 244 20.34 5.92 7.33
N HIS A 245 21.06 6.89 7.87
CA HIS A 245 20.92 8.32 7.56
C HIS A 245 22.29 8.94 7.32
N GLY A 246 22.44 9.65 6.20
CA GLY A 246 23.63 10.44 5.86
C GLY A 246 23.44 11.92 6.13
#